data_AF-A0A1B6JS35-F1
#
_entry.id   AF-A0A1B6JS35-F1
#
_cell.length_a   1.000
_cell.length_b   1.000
_cell.length_c   1.000
_cell.angle_alpha   90.00
_cell.angle_beta   90.00
_cell.angle_gamma   90.00
#
_symmetry.space_group_name_H-M   'P 1'
#
loop_
_entity.id
_entity.type
_entity.pdbx_description
1 polymer ?
#
loop_
_entity_poly.entity_id
_entity_poly.type
_entity_poly.pdbx_seq_one_letter_code
_entity_poly.pdbx_strand_id
1 'polypeptide(L)'
;QSNDFAIGFPIVLALYKTTHPDYVNYLYLLAPVSLAILNPFGFVLMEVSRNRAGENEQSKWTTVVNVARNIATNPIVFMTTLGMLANVLFNHTLPPAMEDVLNVFGSAFTGTALFLLGLRMVGKVQKLHGFALLVPGILIAVKLLALPLVTREVVSLILQFSQHNSTEVQDLSTYGFLYGTFPSAPSVFVYATSYSMDVDLIACAMVACTFLSAPLMFASAKMVIASNLDPKQFMKTLNLFEFDISIAAVLAAIWMLVLFVANKSYQNFHQRMVLYLVISQLVGCVGFLLGHIPLTPVHYAHFILETVGDLSARLWTCLLATALLLVE
;
A
#
# COMPACT_ATOMS: atom_id res chain seq x y z
N GLN A 1 -3.00 8.26 -8.11
CA GLN A 1 -2.04 8.61 -7.04
C GLN A 1 -2.69 9.22 -5.80
N SER A 2 -4.02 9.12 -5.59
CA SER A 2 -4.64 9.73 -4.40
C SER A 2 -4.14 9.12 -3.09
N ASN A 3 -3.83 7.82 -3.08
CA ASN A 3 -3.24 7.16 -1.91
C ASN A 3 -1.81 7.65 -1.62
N ASP A 4 -1.05 8.02 -2.65
CA ASP A 4 0.31 8.54 -2.50
C ASP A 4 0.29 9.88 -1.74
N PHE A 5 -0.74 10.70 -1.96
CA PHE A 5 -0.93 11.95 -1.21
C PHE A 5 -1.65 11.76 0.14
N ALA A 6 -2.66 10.89 0.21
CA ALA A 6 -3.42 10.70 1.44
C ALA A 6 -2.63 9.96 2.52
N ILE A 7 -1.80 9.00 2.11
CA ILE A 7 -1.10 8.07 3.00
C ILE A 7 0.42 8.26 2.89
N GLY A 8 0.94 8.35 1.67
CA GLY A 8 2.38 8.44 1.43
C GLY A 8 3.01 9.77 1.84
N PHE A 9 2.35 10.89 1.51
CA PHE A 9 2.87 12.24 1.75
C PHE A 9 3.18 12.51 3.23
N PRO A 10 2.30 12.22 4.21
CA PRO A 10 2.63 12.41 5.63
C PRO A 10 3.86 11.61 6.07
N ILE A 11 4.06 10.41 5.51
CA ILE A 11 5.20 9.55 5.83
C ILE A 11 6.49 10.11 5.24
N VAL A 12 6.49 10.45 3.95
CA VAL A 12 7.66 11.07 3.31
C VAL A 12 8.03 12.39 3.99
N LEU A 13 7.03 13.21 4.32
CA LEU A 13 7.23 14.45 5.06
C LEU A 13 7.85 14.17 6.44
N ALA A 14 7.32 13.20 7.20
CA ALA A 14 7.88 12.87 8.51
C ALA A 14 9.32 12.35 8.45
N LEU A 15 9.69 11.64 7.37
CA LEU A 15 11.01 11.03 7.20
C LEU A 15 12.06 12.00 6.65
N TYR A 16 11.68 12.80 5.67
CA TYR A 16 12.63 13.55 4.85
C TYR A 16 12.56 15.07 5.02
N LYS A 17 11.61 15.61 5.78
CA LYS A 17 11.49 17.07 5.98
C LYS A 17 12.76 17.72 6.52
N THR A 18 13.53 17.02 7.35
CA THR A 18 14.77 17.53 7.95
C THR A 18 16.02 17.20 7.15
N THR A 19 16.03 16.10 6.40
CA THR A 19 17.21 15.60 5.66
C THR A 19 17.17 15.97 4.19
N HIS A 20 16.07 15.67 3.50
CA HIS A 20 15.87 15.87 2.06
C HIS A 20 14.48 16.45 1.77
N PRO A 21 14.24 17.75 2.04
CA PRO A 21 12.91 18.36 1.90
C PRO A 21 12.35 18.26 0.47
N ASP A 22 13.23 18.18 -0.53
CA ASP A 22 12.87 18.08 -1.94
C ASP A 22 12.23 16.74 -2.32
N TYR A 23 12.39 15.68 -1.52
CA TYR A 23 11.82 14.36 -1.83
C TYR A 23 10.30 14.35 -1.78
N VAL A 24 9.70 15.28 -1.05
CA VAL A 24 8.26 15.49 -1.05
C VAL A 24 7.80 15.99 -2.42
N ASN A 25 8.61 16.83 -3.08
CA ASN A 25 8.30 17.36 -4.41
C ASN A 25 8.28 16.27 -5.50
N TYR A 26 9.07 15.19 -5.33
CA TYR A 26 9.04 14.06 -6.24
C TYR A 26 7.69 13.35 -6.28
N LEU A 27 6.91 13.32 -5.18
CA LEU A 27 5.54 12.78 -5.20
C LEU A 27 4.64 13.56 -6.18
N TYR A 28 4.82 14.88 -6.25
CA TYR A 28 4.08 15.72 -7.19
C TYR A 28 4.52 15.54 -8.64
N LEU A 29 5.80 15.21 -8.89
CA LEU A 29 6.32 14.93 -10.23
C LEU A 29 5.93 13.55 -10.76
N LEU A 30 5.86 12.55 -9.88
CA LEU A 30 5.44 11.20 -10.23
C LEU A 30 4.01 11.17 -10.76
N ALA A 31 3.16 12.10 -10.30
CA ALA A 31 1.77 12.18 -10.71
C ALA A 31 1.56 12.36 -12.23
N PRO A 32 2.06 13.45 -12.84
CA PRO A 32 2.01 13.66 -14.28
C PRO A 32 2.81 12.63 -15.07
N VAL A 33 3.98 12.19 -14.59
CA VAL A 33 4.79 11.16 -15.29
C VAL A 33 3.98 9.87 -15.43
N SER A 34 3.35 9.41 -14.35
CA SER A 34 2.57 8.19 -14.40
C SER A 34 1.28 8.36 -15.24
N LEU A 35 0.60 9.51 -15.16
CA LEU A 35 -0.63 9.75 -15.92
C LEU A 35 -0.41 9.95 -17.41
N ALA A 36 0.63 10.68 -17.80
CA ALA A 36 0.90 11.05 -19.18
C ALA A 36 1.76 10.03 -19.92
N ILE A 37 2.65 9.30 -19.24
CA ILE A 37 3.62 8.39 -19.86
C ILE A 37 3.26 6.93 -19.60
N LEU A 38 3.05 6.54 -18.33
CA LEU A 38 2.85 5.12 -17.98
C LEU A 38 1.42 4.61 -18.24
N ASN A 39 0.39 5.37 -17.90
CA ASN A 39 -1.01 4.94 -18.09
C ASN A 39 -1.37 4.66 -19.55
N PRO A 40 -0.85 5.39 -20.57
CA PRO A 40 -0.97 5.00 -21.98
C PRO A 40 -0.63 3.54 -22.26
N PHE A 41 0.46 2.99 -21.67
CA PHE A 41 0.80 1.58 -21.84
C PHE A 41 -0.28 0.67 -21.24
N GLY A 42 -0.85 1.03 -20.08
CA GLY A 42 -1.97 0.32 -19.48
C GLY A 42 -3.20 0.32 -20.38
N PHE A 43 -3.55 1.48 -20.97
CA PHE A 43 -4.66 1.59 -21.91
C PHE A 43 -4.44 0.80 -23.20
N VAL A 44 -3.20 0.76 -23.73
CA VAL A 44 -2.85 -0.11 -24.86
C VAL A 44 -3.13 -1.57 -24.50
N LEU A 45 -2.70 -2.03 -23.32
CA LEU A 45 -2.91 -3.41 -22.89
C LEU A 45 -4.41 -3.75 -22.68
N MET A 46 -5.19 -2.82 -22.12
CA MET A 46 -6.65 -2.96 -21.95
C MET A 46 -7.39 -2.99 -23.30
N GLU A 47 -6.95 -2.20 -24.28
CA GLU A 47 -7.53 -2.21 -25.62
C GLU A 47 -7.16 -3.50 -26.39
N VAL A 48 -5.92 -3.98 -26.22
CA VAL A 48 -5.47 -5.28 -26.76
C VAL A 48 -6.26 -6.43 -26.14
N SER A 49 -6.53 -6.41 -24.84
CA SER A 49 -7.33 -7.45 -24.19
C SER A 49 -8.79 -7.40 -24.66
N ARG A 50 -9.38 -6.21 -24.80
CA ARG A 50 -10.72 -6.02 -25.37
C ARG A 50 -10.83 -6.60 -26.78
N ASN A 51 -9.86 -6.30 -27.65
CA ASN A 51 -9.84 -6.81 -29.02
C ASN A 51 -9.64 -8.32 -29.12
N ARG A 52 -8.96 -8.94 -28.15
CA ARG A 52 -8.80 -10.41 -28.07
C ARG A 52 -10.06 -11.13 -27.59
N ALA A 53 -10.90 -10.49 -26.77
CA ALA A 53 -12.11 -11.09 -26.21
C ALA A 53 -13.26 -11.20 -27.22
N GLY A 54 -13.19 -10.50 -28.35
CA GLY A 54 -14.10 -10.60 -29.48
C GLY A 54 -14.37 -9.24 -30.12
N GLU A 55 -14.30 -9.19 -31.46
CA GLU A 55 -15.03 -8.30 -32.39
C GLU A 55 -14.22 -7.57 -33.50
N ASN A 56 -12.89 -7.67 -33.60
CA ASN A 56 -12.20 -7.12 -34.79
C ASN A 56 -10.88 -7.82 -35.16
N GLU A 57 -10.85 -8.48 -36.31
CA GLU A 57 -9.61 -8.77 -37.06
C GLU A 57 -9.07 -7.49 -37.72
N GLN A 58 -8.76 -6.48 -36.91
CA GLN A 58 -8.13 -5.26 -37.41
C GLN A 58 -6.61 -5.43 -37.48
N SER A 59 -6.00 -4.85 -38.53
CA SER A 59 -4.54 -4.78 -38.66
C SER A 59 -3.91 -4.19 -37.41
N LYS A 60 -2.74 -4.71 -37.00
CA LYS A 60 -1.98 -4.26 -35.82
C LYS A 60 -1.81 -2.73 -35.80
N TRP A 61 -1.68 -2.09 -36.97
CA TRP A 61 -1.54 -0.64 -37.10
C TRP A 61 -2.84 0.13 -36.85
N THR A 62 -3.98 -0.35 -37.35
CA THR A 62 -5.30 0.24 -37.04
C THR A 62 -5.63 0.13 -35.56
N THR A 63 -5.23 -0.96 -34.91
CA THR A 63 -5.33 -1.09 -33.45
C THR A 63 -4.47 -0.05 -32.75
N VAL A 64 -3.20 0.14 -33.13
CA VAL A 64 -2.33 1.16 -32.51
C VAL A 64 -2.87 2.58 -32.70
N VAL A 65 -3.40 2.91 -33.89
CA VAL A 65 -4.00 4.23 -34.14
C VAL A 65 -5.29 4.43 -33.35
N ASN A 66 -6.15 3.42 -33.29
CA ASN A 66 -7.38 3.48 -32.48
C ASN A 66 -7.06 3.57 -30.98
N VAL A 67 -6.05 2.85 -30.50
CA VAL A 67 -5.52 2.96 -29.14
C VAL A 67 -5.02 4.38 -28.86
N ALA A 68 -4.17 4.93 -29.74
CA ALA A 68 -3.63 6.28 -29.58
C ALA A 68 -4.75 7.33 -29.58
N ARG A 69 -5.76 7.16 -30.45
CA ARG A 69 -6.96 8.00 -30.46
C ARG A 69 -7.75 7.86 -29.17
N ASN A 70 -8.02 6.64 -28.70
CA ASN A 70 -8.77 6.37 -27.48
C ASN A 70 -8.05 6.92 -26.23
N ILE A 71 -6.71 6.88 -26.20
CA ILE A 71 -5.89 7.48 -25.14
C ILE A 71 -5.98 8.99 -25.20
N ALA A 72 -5.85 9.60 -26.38
CA ALA A 72 -5.94 11.05 -26.55
C ALA A 72 -7.34 11.59 -26.25
N THR A 73 -8.39 10.84 -26.55
CA THR A 73 -9.78 11.16 -26.20
C THR A 73 -10.16 10.75 -24.79
N ASN A 74 -9.28 10.05 -24.05
CA ASN A 74 -9.58 9.66 -22.69
C ASN A 74 -9.62 10.93 -21.83
N PRO A 75 -10.77 11.25 -21.22
CA PRO A 75 -10.94 12.49 -20.48
C PRO A 75 -9.93 12.62 -19.33
N ILE A 76 -9.45 11.52 -18.76
CA ILE A 76 -8.49 11.54 -17.64
C ILE A 76 -7.09 11.93 -18.13
N VAL A 77 -6.65 11.36 -19.26
CA VAL A 77 -5.35 11.72 -19.87
C VAL A 77 -5.40 13.15 -20.39
N PHE A 78 -6.47 13.49 -21.12
CA PHE A 78 -6.68 14.81 -21.70
C PHE A 78 -6.72 15.91 -20.63
N MET A 79 -7.47 15.72 -19.55
CA MET A 79 -7.52 16.71 -18.46
C MET A 79 -6.18 16.85 -17.74
N THR A 80 -5.41 15.76 -17.61
CA THR A 80 -4.08 15.83 -16.98
C THR A 80 -3.08 16.59 -17.85
N THR A 81 -3.05 16.32 -19.16
CA THR A 81 -2.17 17.05 -20.09
C THR A 81 -2.59 18.51 -20.19
N LEU A 82 -3.89 18.81 -20.22
CA LEU A 82 -4.40 20.17 -20.19
C LEU A 82 -4.03 20.91 -18.90
N GLY A 83 -4.12 20.26 -17.74
CA GLY A 83 -3.69 20.82 -16.46
C GLY A 83 -2.19 21.13 -16.43
N MET A 84 -1.36 20.26 -17.00
CA MET A 84 0.08 20.50 -17.13
C MET A 84 0.38 21.69 -18.07
N LEU A 85 -0.29 21.75 -19.22
CA LEU A 85 -0.15 22.86 -20.16
C LEU A 85 -0.62 24.19 -19.55
N ALA A 86 -1.74 24.18 -18.85
CA ALA A 86 -2.25 25.35 -18.12
C ALA A 86 -1.25 25.83 -17.07
N ASN A 87 -0.66 24.92 -16.28
CA ASN A 87 0.35 25.27 -15.29
C ASN A 87 1.56 26.00 -15.90
N VAL A 88 2.00 25.57 -17.09
CA VAL A 88 3.09 26.24 -17.84
C VAL A 88 2.64 27.58 -18.42
N LEU A 89 1.47 27.62 -19.07
CA LEU A 89 0.94 28.84 -19.69
C LEU A 89 0.66 29.96 -18.68
N PHE A 90 0.30 29.59 -17.45
CA PHE A 90 0.02 30.53 -16.36
C PHE A 90 1.24 30.81 -15.47
N ASN A 91 2.47 30.44 -15.88
CA ASN A 91 3.70 30.67 -15.12
C ASN A 91 3.62 30.19 -13.65
N HIS A 92 2.99 29.03 -13.40
CA HIS A 92 2.77 28.48 -12.06
C HIS A 92 1.82 29.28 -11.15
N THR A 93 1.09 30.27 -11.69
CA THR A 93 0.11 31.08 -10.94
C THR A 93 -1.27 31.01 -11.57
N LEU A 94 -2.17 30.20 -11.01
CA LEU A 94 -3.54 30.07 -11.49
C LEU A 94 -4.36 31.33 -11.11
N PRO A 95 -5.31 31.78 -11.95
CA PRO A 95 -6.26 32.83 -11.54
C PRO A 95 -7.06 32.39 -10.30
N PRO A 96 -7.32 33.29 -9.32
CA PRO A 96 -7.91 32.91 -8.03
C PRO A 96 -9.24 32.15 -8.15
N ALA A 97 -10.12 32.60 -9.05
CA ALA A 97 -11.41 31.94 -9.28
C ALA A 97 -11.28 30.50 -9.79
N MET A 98 -10.24 30.21 -10.59
CA MET A 98 -9.98 28.87 -11.09
C MET A 98 -9.30 28.01 -10.03
N GLU A 99 -8.37 28.59 -9.27
CA GLU A 99 -7.68 27.93 -8.16
C GLU A 99 -8.67 27.44 -7.09
N ASP A 100 -9.56 28.32 -6.62
CA ASP A 100 -10.55 27.96 -5.59
C ASP A 100 -11.45 26.81 -6.03
N VAL A 101 -11.93 26.86 -7.29
CA VAL A 101 -12.78 25.81 -7.85
C VAL A 101 -12.02 24.48 -7.98
N LEU A 102 -10.80 24.52 -8.54
CA LEU A 102 -9.97 23.32 -8.70
C LEU A 102 -9.56 22.71 -7.36
N ASN A 103 -9.29 23.53 -6.34
CA ASN A 103 -8.97 23.07 -4.99
C ASN A 103 -10.15 22.36 -4.32
N VAL A 104 -11.37 22.87 -4.50
CA VAL A 104 -12.59 22.21 -3.98
C VAL A 104 -12.80 20.86 -4.68
N PHE A 105 -12.71 20.80 -6.01
CA PHE A 105 -12.86 19.53 -6.73
C PHE A 105 -11.74 18.53 -6.43
N GLY A 106 -10.49 19.01 -6.36
CA GLY A 106 -9.31 18.20 -6.06
C GLY A 106 -9.38 17.56 -4.67
N SER A 107 -9.78 18.33 -3.66
CA SER A 107 -9.92 17.83 -2.29
C SER A 107 -11.09 16.86 -2.14
N ALA A 108 -12.21 17.07 -2.85
CA ALA A 108 -13.36 16.15 -2.84
C ALA A 108 -13.13 14.84 -3.62
N PHE A 109 -12.26 14.84 -4.64
CA PHE A 109 -12.04 13.69 -5.53
C PHE A 109 -11.61 12.43 -4.77
N THR A 110 -10.62 12.54 -3.88
CA THR A 110 -10.12 11.36 -3.14
C THR A 110 -11.21 10.74 -2.28
N GLY A 111 -11.97 11.57 -1.55
CA GLY A 111 -13.07 11.11 -0.70
C GLY A 111 -14.19 10.44 -1.50
N THR A 112 -14.62 11.06 -2.60
CA THR A 112 -15.67 10.51 -3.47
C THR A 112 -15.23 9.22 -4.17
N ALA A 113 -13.98 9.13 -4.64
CA ALA A 113 -13.43 7.92 -5.26
C ALA A 113 -13.33 6.76 -4.27
N LEU A 114 -12.84 7.00 -3.04
CA LEU A 114 -12.78 5.99 -1.99
C LEU A 114 -14.18 5.56 -1.52
N PHE A 115 -15.13 6.49 -1.44
CA PHE A 115 -16.51 6.19 -1.11
C PHE A 115 -17.19 5.32 -2.18
N LEU A 116 -17.02 5.67 -3.46
CA LEU A 116 -17.53 4.88 -4.58
C LEU A 116 -16.90 3.48 -4.62
N LEU A 117 -15.61 3.37 -4.35
CA LEU A 117 -14.90 2.10 -4.21
C LEU A 117 -15.53 1.25 -3.09
N GLY A 118 -15.77 1.84 -1.93
CA GLY A 118 -16.44 1.19 -0.81
C GLY A 118 -17.85 0.71 -1.17
N LEU A 119 -18.68 1.58 -1.77
CA LEU A 119 -20.03 1.24 -2.21
C LEU A 119 -20.06 0.06 -3.20
N ARG A 120 -19.08 0.00 -4.11
CA ARG A 120 -19.00 -1.06 -5.13
C ARG A 120 -18.54 -2.40 -4.55
N MET A 121 -17.82 -2.38 -3.43
CA MET A 121 -17.33 -3.57 -2.75
C MET A 121 -18.41 -4.25 -1.88
N VAL A 122 -19.31 -3.46 -1.27
CA VAL A 122 -20.33 -3.99 -0.34
C VAL A 122 -21.21 -5.03 -1.02
N GLY A 123 -21.36 -6.20 -0.37
CA GLY A 123 -22.16 -7.33 -0.86
C GLY A 123 -21.55 -8.12 -2.02
N LYS A 124 -20.41 -7.68 -2.56
CA LYS A 124 -19.71 -8.36 -3.67
C LYS A 124 -18.42 -9.06 -3.27
N VAL A 125 -17.88 -8.79 -2.08
CA VAL A 125 -16.69 -9.47 -1.54
C VAL A 125 -16.85 -10.99 -1.52
N GLN A 126 -18.08 -11.49 -1.35
CA GLN A 126 -18.38 -12.93 -1.35
C GLN A 126 -18.15 -13.61 -2.72
N LYS A 127 -18.09 -12.85 -3.81
CA LYS A 127 -17.72 -13.38 -5.14
C LYS A 127 -16.22 -13.65 -5.29
N LEU A 128 -15.40 -13.16 -4.36
CA LEU A 128 -13.97 -13.46 -4.27
C LEU A 128 -13.74 -14.74 -3.49
N HIS A 129 -14.12 -15.88 -4.04
CA HIS A 129 -13.79 -17.16 -3.42
C HIS A 129 -13.04 -18.07 -4.40
N GLY A 130 -12.11 -18.84 -3.85
CA GLY A 130 -11.33 -19.84 -4.59
C GLY A 130 -10.39 -19.22 -5.62
N PHE A 131 -10.32 -19.85 -6.79
CA PHE A 131 -9.32 -19.55 -7.83
C PHE A 131 -9.36 -18.11 -8.35
N ALA A 132 -10.52 -17.44 -8.28
CA ALA A 132 -10.66 -16.05 -8.70
C ALA A 132 -9.83 -15.06 -7.85
N LEU A 133 -9.49 -15.41 -6.60
CA LEU A 133 -8.66 -14.58 -5.72
C LEU A 133 -7.15 -14.80 -5.95
N LEU A 134 -6.76 -15.91 -6.58
CA LEU A 134 -5.35 -16.28 -6.73
C LEU A 134 -4.57 -15.24 -7.55
N VAL A 135 -5.14 -14.81 -8.69
CA VAL A 135 -4.49 -13.81 -9.55
C VAL A 135 -4.33 -12.46 -8.84
N PRO A 136 -5.39 -11.84 -8.25
CA PRO A 136 -5.22 -10.65 -7.42
C PRO A 136 -4.27 -10.83 -6.25
N GLY A 137 -4.32 -11.98 -5.56
CA GLY A 137 -3.47 -12.26 -4.41
C GLY A 137 -1.99 -12.26 -4.77
N ILE A 138 -1.62 -12.93 -5.86
CA ILE A 138 -0.24 -12.93 -6.37
C ILE A 138 0.16 -11.52 -6.79
N LEU A 139 -0.69 -10.77 -7.49
CA LEU A 139 -0.39 -9.40 -7.91
C LEU A 139 -0.16 -8.47 -6.72
N ILE A 140 -0.96 -8.61 -5.66
CA ILE A 140 -0.77 -7.86 -4.41
C ILE A 140 0.55 -8.26 -3.75
N ALA A 141 0.86 -9.56 -3.65
CA ALA A 141 2.12 -10.02 -3.06
C ALA A 141 3.34 -9.50 -3.83
N VAL A 142 3.33 -9.59 -5.16
CA VAL A 142 4.39 -9.04 -6.02
C VAL A 142 4.51 -7.53 -5.85
N LYS A 143 3.38 -6.80 -5.82
CA LYS A 143 3.37 -5.35 -5.62
C LYS A 143 3.92 -4.96 -4.25
N LEU A 144 3.62 -5.71 -3.19
CA LEU A 144 3.99 -5.35 -1.83
C LEU A 144 5.39 -5.83 -1.43
N LEU A 145 5.90 -6.91 -2.02
CA LEU A 145 7.19 -7.51 -1.65
C LEU A 145 8.26 -7.29 -2.73
N ALA A 146 7.94 -7.56 -4.00
CA ALA A 146 8.93 -7.49 -5.07
C ALA A 146 9.12 -6.06 -5.59
N LEU A 147 8.04 -5.29 -5.79
CA LEU A 147 8.16 -3.94 -6.35
C LEU A 147 9.03 -2.98 -5.51
N PRO A 148 8.96 -2.93 -4.17
CA PRO A 148 9.86 -2.10 -3.36
C PRO A 148 11.34 -2.44 -3.60
N LEU A 149 11.67 -3.72 -3.73
CA LEU A 149 13.05 -4.16 -3.99
C LEU A 149 13.48 -3.81 -5.42
N VAL A 150 12.63 -4.07 -6.40
CA VAL A 150 12.91 -3.74 -7.82
C VAL A 150 13.10 -2.24 -7.99
N THR A 151 12.24 -1.42 -7.39
CA THR A 151 12.35 0.05 -7.46
C THR A 151 13.65 0.55 -6.83
N ARG A 152 14.04 0.01 -5.67
CA ARG A 152 15.33 0.31 -5.04
C ARG A 152 16.51 0.01 -5.95
N GLU A 153 16.57 -1.21 -6.49
CA GLU A 153 17.69 -1.65 -7.32
C GLU A 153 17.76 -0.89 -8.65
N VAL A 154 16.61 -0.65 -9.29
CA VAL A 154 16.56 0.14 -10.53
C VAL A 154 17.06 1.57 -10.30
N VAL A 155 16.63 2.23 -9.22
CA VAL A 155 17.11 3.58 -8.87
C VAL A 155 18.60 3.56 -8.57
N SER A 156 19.07 2.58 -7.78
CA SER A 156 20.49 2.41 -7.46
C SER A 156 21.35 2.27 -8.71
N LEU A 157 20.96 1.38 -9.65
CA LEU A 157 21.69 1.14 -10.88
C LEU A 157 21.72 2.37 -11.81
N ILE A 158 20.60 3.07 -11.95
CA ILE A 158 20.52 4.28 -12.80
C ILE A 158 21.45 5.38 -12.27
N LEU A 159 21.46 5.60 -10.95
CA LEU A 159 22.27 6.64 -10.33
C LEU A 159 23.77 6.28 -10.30
N GLN A 160 24.11 5.00 -10.09
CA GLN A 160 25.48 4.52 -10.21
C GLN A 160 26.01 4.66 -11.64
N PHE A 161 25.20 4.32 -12.64
CA PHE A 161 25.56 4.51 -14.05
C PHE A 161 25.82 5.99 -14.37
N SER A 162 25.06 6.89 -13.75
CA SER A 162 25.18 8.34 -13.89
C SER A 162 26.30 8.97 -13.03
N GLN A 163 27.12 8.16 -12.34
CA GLN A 163 28.26 8.59 -11.51
C GLN A 163 27.90 9.55 -10.36
N HIS A 164 26.70 9.41 -9.75
CA HIS A 164 26.33 10.16 -8.55
C HIS A 164 27.06 9.69 -7.29
N ASN A 165 27.06 10.53 -6.26
CA ASN A 165 27.67 10.24 -4.95
C ASN A 165 27.03 9.01 -4.30
N SER A 166 27.82 8.19 -3.61
CA SER A 166 27.34 6.95 -2.96
C SER A 166 26.24 7.21 -1.91
N THR A 167 26.33 8.33 -1.19
CA THR A 167 25.31 8.74 -0.20
C THR A 167 23.99 9.11 -0.87
N GLU A 168 24.05 9.85 -1.97
CA GLU A 168 22.87 10.26 -2.74
C GLU A 168 22.19 9.05 -3.40
N VAL A 169 22.99 8.13 -3.95
CA VAL A 169 22.51 6.83 -4.47
C VAL A 169 21.75 6.07 -3.38
N GLN A 170 22.30 6.01 -2.17
CA GLN A 170 21.67 5.32 -1.05
C GLN A 170 20.36 6.00 -0.62
N ASP A 171 20.34 7.32 -0.49
CA ASP A 171 19.16 8.05 -0.03
C ASP A 171 18.01 8.00 -1.04
N LEU A 172 18.30 8.19 -2.34
CA LEU A 172 17.30 8.12 -3.42
C LEU A 172 16.80 6.69 -3.65
N SER A 173 17.68 5.68 -3.59
CA SER A 173 17.24 4.28 -3.70
C SER A 173 16.39 3.86 -2.51
N THR A 174 16.67 4.37 -1.31
CA THR A 174 15.86 4.15 -0.10
C THR A 174 14.51 4.86 -0.20
N TYR A 175 14.47 6.07 -0.77
CA TYR A 175 13.23 6.73 -1.12
C TYR A 175 12.41 5.92 -2.14
N GLY A 176 13.07 5.39 -3.18
CA GLY A 176 12.46 4.52 -4.18
C GLY A 176 11.85 3.25 -3.57
N PHE A 177 12.59 2.61 -2.65
CA PHE A 177 12.09 1.48 -1.86
C PHE A 177 10.79 1.85 -1.12
N LEU A 178 10.81 2.95 -0.37
CA LEU A 178 9.65 3.41 0.40
C LEU A 178 8.45 3.70 -0.51
N TYR A 179 8.65 4.44 -1.61
CA TYR A 179 7.59 4.73 -2.56
C TYR A 179 7.00 3.44 -3.18
N GLY A 180 7.84 2.43 -3.44
CA GLY A 180 7.40 1.12 -3.91
C GLY A 180 6.40 0.43 -2.98
N THR A 181 6.42 0.73 -1.68
CA THR A 181 5.50 0.16 -0.67
C THR A 181 4.12 0.80 -0.65
N PHE A 182 3.92 1.91 -1.36
CA PHE A 182 2.64 2.62 -1.35
C PHE A 182 1.55 1.81 -2.06
N PRO A 183 0.30 1.82 -1.54
CA PRO A 183 -0.78 1.08 -2.15
C PRO A 183 -1.15 1.63 -3.52
N SER A 184 -1.61 0.72 -4.37
CA SER A 184 -2.14 1.08 -5.69
C SER A 184 -3.28 2.09 -5.57
N ALA A 185 -3.24 3.13 -6.38
CA ALA A 185 -4.22 4.21 -6.28
C ALA A 185 -5.61 3.80 -6.80
N PRO A 186 -6.70 4.33 -6.21
CA PRO A 186 -8.09 4.16 -6.65
C PRO A 186 -8.34 4.57 -8.10
N SER A 187 -7.46 5.35 -8.74
CA SER A 187 -7.58 5.70 -10.16
C SER A 187 -7.64 4.46 -11.07
N VAL A 188 -7.02 3.35 -10.67
CA VAL A 188 -7.10 2.08 -11.41
C VAL A 188 -8.55 1.54 -11.44
N PHE A 189 -9.35 1.79 -10.39
CA PHE A 189 -10.79 1.50 -10.37
C PHE A 189 -11.55 2.23 -11.46
N VAL A 190 -11.24 3.53 -11.62
CA VAL A 190 -11.90 4.41 -12.58
C VAL A 190 -11.60 3.95 -14.00
N TYR A 191 -10.36 3.52 -14.26
CA TYR A 191 -9.97 2.92 -15.54
C TYR A 191 -10.69 1.61 -15.80
N ALA A 192 -10.68 0.69 -14.83
CA ALA A 192 -11.41 -0.58 -14.94
C ALA A 192 -12.90 -0.37 -15.24
N THR A 193 -13.53 0.60 -14.59
CA THR A 193 -14.94 0.96 -14.82
C THR A 193 -15.15 1.51 -16.22
N SER A 194 -14.25 2.37 -16.71
CA SER A 194 -14.34 2.97 -18.05
C SER A 194 -14.19 1.92 -19.16
N TYR A 195 -13.37 0.89 -18.95
CA TYR A 195 -13.16 -0.20 -19.89
C TYR A 195 -14.05 -1.42 -19.63
N SER A 196 -14.93 -1.37 -18.61
CA SER A 196 -15.80 -2.49 -18.18
C SER A 196 -15.04 -3.80 -17.92
N MET A 197 -13.84 -3.72 -17.36
CA MET A 197 -12.97 -4.87 -17.09
C MET A 197 -13.01 -5.25 -15.62
N ASP A 198 -13.54 -6.43 -15.30
CA ASP A 198 -13.51 -7.07 -13.97
C ASP A 198 -13.57 -6.10 -12.78
N VAL A 199 -14.52 -5.15 -12.85
CA VAL A 199 -14.59 -3.98 -11.96
C VAL A 199 -14.70 -4.39 -10.49
N ASP A 200 -15.46 -5.45 -10.23
CA ASP A 200 -15.67 -5.99 -8.89
C ASP A 200 -14.39 -6.63 -8.33
N LEU A 201 -13.63 -7.36 -9.16
CA LEU A 201 -12.37 -8.00 -8.78
C LEU A 201 -11.31 -6.95 -8.46
N ILE A 202 -11.16 -5.96 -9.35
CA ILE A 202 -10.19 -4.86 -9.21
C ILE A 202 -10.51 -4.02 -7.98
N ALA A 203 -11.79 -3.69 -7.75
CA ALA A 203 -12.23 -2.96 -6.56
C ALA A 203 -11.77 -3.66 -5.28
N CYS A 204 -12.08 -4.95 -5.14
CA CYS A 204 -11.73 -5.70 -3.95
C CYS A 204 -10.21 -5.88 -3.79
N ALA A 205 -9.48 -6.11 -4.89
CA ALA A 205 -8.04 -6.23 -4.89
C ALA A 205 -7.35 -4.94 -4.42
N MET A 206 -7.82 -3.77 -4.85
CA MET A 206 -7.26 -2.48 -4.40
C MET A 206 -7.53 -2.22 -2.92
N VAL A 207 -8.72 -2.56 -2.44
CA VAL A 207 -9.03 -2.42 -1.00
C VAL A 207 -8.14 -3.33 -0.18
N ALA A 208 -8.02 -4.62 -0.56
CA ALA A 208 -7.11 -5.55 0.09
C ALA A 208 -5.66 -5.08 0.04
N CYS A 209 -5.19 -4.57 -1.11
CA CYS A 209 -3.85 -3.99 -1.27
C CYS A 209 -3.62 -2.82 -0.31
N THR A 210 -4.61 -1.93 -0.15
CA THR A 210 -4.51 -0.77 0.76
C THR A 210 -4.43 -1.18 2.22
N PHE A 211 -5.23 -2.18 2.63
CA PHE A 211 -5.15 -2.73 3.98
C PHE A 211 -3.83 -3.44 4.25
N LEU A 212 -3.34 -4.23 3.30
CA LEU A 212 -2.09 -4.98 3.42
C LEU A 212 -0.84 -4.11 3.31
N SER A 213 -0.90 -3.00 2.55
CA SER A 213 0.23 -2.09 2.40
C SER A 213 0.49 -1.28 3.65
N ALA A 214 -0.54 -0.93 4.44
CA ALA A 214 -0.37 -0.01 5.57
C ALA A 214 0.64 -0.53 6.62
N PRO A 215 0.58 -1.80 7.09
CA PRO A 215 1.60 -2.36 7.97
C PRO A 215 2.99 -2.40 7.33
N LEU A 216 3.09 -2.80 6.06
CA LEU A 216 4.37 -2.93 5.36
C LEU A 216 5.04 -1.60 5.12
N MET A 217 4.28 -0.59 4.71
CA MET A 217 4.74 0.78 4.49
C MET A 217 5.19 1.40 5.82
N PHE A 218 4.46 1.18 6.92
CA PHE A 218 4.86 1.65 8.25
C PHE A 218 6.15 0.96 8.73
N ALA A 219 6.25 -0.36 8.60
CA ALA A 219 7.47 -1.11 8.92
C ALA A 219 8.66 -0.65 8.07
N SER A 220 8.45 -0.42 6.78
CA SER A 220 9.46 0.06 5.84
C SER A 220 9.93 1.46 6.19
N ALA A 221 9.02 2.40 6.47
CA ALA A 221 9.34 3.74 6.93
C ALA A 221 10.24 3.72 8.17
N LYS A 222 9.92 2.85 9.14
CA LYS A 222 10.71 2.71 10.37
C LYS A 222 12.07 2.03 10.12
N MET A 223 12.14 1.05 9.23
CA MET A 223 13.40 0.46 8.78
C MET A 223 14.32 1.52 8.14
N VAL A 224 13.76 2.46 7.36
CA VAL A 224 14.53 3.57 6.79
C VAL A 224 15.09 4.49 7.88
N ILE A 225 14.28 4.86 8.88
CA ILE A 225 14.75 5.65 10.04
C ILE A 225 15.87 4.90 10.77
N ALA A 226 15.65 3.62 11.05
CA ALA A 226 16.58 2.76 11.75
C ALA A 226 17.96 2.69 11.10
N SER A 227 18.00 2.59 9.76
CA SER A 227 19.26 2.49 9.02
C SER A 227 20.15 3.74 9.08
N ASN A 228 19.60 4.88 9.49
CA ASN A 228 20.28 6.17 9.54
C ASN A 228 20.54 6.68 10.97
N LEU A 229 20.21 5.90 12.01
CA LEU A 229 20.37 6.28 13.43
C LEU A 229 21.61 5.65 14.06
N ASP A 230 22.22 6.38 15.00
CA ASP A 230 23.25 5.83 15.88
C ASP A 230 22.69 4.65 16.70
N PRO A 231 23.47 3.58 16.98
CA PRO A 231 22.98 2.37 17.66
C PRO A 231 22.26 2.62 18.99
N LYS A 232 22.69 3.63 19.77
CA LYS A 232 22.04 3.99 21.04
C LYS A 232 20.68 4.67 20.85
N GLN A 233 20.56 5.52 19.83
CA GLN A 233 19.29 6.18 19.49
C GLN A 233 18.33 5.20 18.81
N PHE A 234 18.87 4.26 18.04
CA PHE A 234 18.13 3.15 17.44
C PHE A 234 17.41 2.30 18.49
N MET A 235 18.12 1.79 19.51
CA MET A 235 17.51 1.00 20.59
C MET A 235 16.41 1.76 21.34
N LYS A 236 16.64 3.04 21.63
CA LYS A 236 15.62 3.89 22.27
C LYS A 236 14.38 4.08 21.40
N THR A 237 14.59 4.30 20.10
CA THR A 237 13.49 4.48 19.14
C THR A 237 12.70 3.19 18.92
N LEU A 238 13.39 2.04 18.91
CA LEU A 238 12.76 0.72 18.85
C LEU A 238 11.87 0.45 20.07
N ASN A 239 12.36 0.70 21.29
CA ASN A 239 11.56 0.47 22.50
C ASN A 239 10.29 1.32 22.52
N LEU A 240 10.38 2.61 22.15
CA LEU A 240 9.21 3.49 22.05
C LEU A 240 8.22 3.00 20.99
N PHE A 241 8.72 2.51 19.87
CA PHE A 241 7.91 1.98 18.78
C PHE A 241 7.19 0.68 19.17
N GLU A 242 7.92 -0.22 19.82
CA GLU A 242 7.39 -1.48 20.34
C GLU A 242 6.28 -1.22 21.37
N PHE A 243 6.44 -0.21 22.21
CA PHE A 243 5.41 0.25 23.14
C PHE A 243 4.14 0.73 22.42
N ASP A 244 4.27 1.64 21.45
CA ASP A 244 3.13 2.19 20.70
C ASP A 244 2.36 1.09 19.93
N ILE A 245 3.09 0.18 19.27
CA ILE A 245 2.48 -0.94 18.55
C ILE A 245 1.79 -1.90 19.52
N SER A 246 2.41 -2.19 20.67
CA SER A 246 1.84 -3.12 21.65
C SER A 246 0.50 -2.61 22.19
N ILE A 247 0.33 -1.30 22.40
CA ILE A 247 -0.97 -0.72 22.79
C ILE A 247 -2.03 -0.98 21.71
N ALA A 248 -1.72 -0.64 20.45
CA ALA A 248 -2.65 -0.83 19.34
C ALA A 248 -3.01 -2.31 19.13
N ALA A 249 -2.01 -3.19 19.24
CA ALA A 249 -2.18 -4.64 19.11
C ALA A 249 -3.04 -5.22 20.25
N VAL A 250 -2.87 -4.76 21.49
CA VAL A 250 -3.70 -5.18 22.63
C VAL A 250 -5.17 -4.79 22.39
N LEU A 251 -5.43 -3.55 21.97
CA LEU A 251 -6.80 -3.11 21.69
C LEU A 251 -7.46 -3.93 20.58
N ALA A 252 -6.73 -4.18 19.49
CA ALA A 252 -7.19 -5.01 18.38
C ALA A 252 -7.40 -6.48 18.79
N ALA A 253 -6.49 -7.04 19.59
CA ALA A 253 -6.59 -8.41 20.10
C ALA A 253 -7.81 -8.57 21.03
N ILE A 254 -8.02 -7.64 21.97
CA ILE A 254 -9.21 -7.65 22.84
C ILE A 254 -10.49 -7.58 22.00
N TRP A 255 -10.55 -6.69 21.02
CA TRP A 255 -11.69 -6.59 20.10
C TRP A 255 -11.96 -7.90 19.37
N MET A 256 -10.92 -8.51 18.80
CA MET A 256 -11.03 -9.82 18.14
C MET A 256 -11.50 -10.92 19.09
N LEU A 257 -10.98 -10.97 20.32
CA LEU A 257 -11.41 -11.93 21.34
C LEU A 257 -12.90 -11.78 21.66
N VAL A 258 -13.39 -10.55 21.84
CA VAL A 258 -14.82 -10.28 22.06
C VAL A 258 -15.66 -10.81 20.90
N LEU A 259 -15.24 -10.58 19.65
CA LEU A 259 -15.94 -11.09 18.47
C LEU A 259 -15.94 -12.63 18.40
N PHE A 260 -14.83 -13.29 18.75
CA PHE A 260 -14.75 -14.74 18.77
C PHE A 260 -15.68 -15.37 19.82
N VAL A 261 -15.76 -14.76 21.01
CA VAL A 261 -16.65 -15.19 22.09
C VAL A 261 -18.12 -14.95 21.70
N ALA A 262 -18.45 -13.75 21.21
CA ALA A 262 -19.82 -13.39 20.83
C ALA A 262 -20.38 -14.28 19.72
N ASN A 263 -19.58 -14.58 18.70
CA ASN A 263 -19.99 -15.40 17.56
C ASN A 263 -19.92 -16.91 17.83
N LYS A 264 -19.47 -17.35 19.01
CA LYS A 264 -19.19 -18.76 19.35
C LYS A 264 -18.30 -19.48 18.30
N SER A 265 -17.47 -18.70 17.63
CA SER A 265 -16.61 -19.09 16.51
C SER A 265 -15.53 -20.11 16.93
N TYR A 266 -15.26 -20.22 18.23
CA TYR A 266 -14.39 -21.25 18.83
C TYR A 266 -14.88 -22.70 18.64
N GLN A 267 -16.05 -22.95 18.05
CA GLN A 267 -16.50 -24.32 17.76
C GLN A 267 -15.81 -24.91 16.51
N ASN A 268 -15.43 -24.06 15.55
CA ASN A 268 -14.77 -24.52 14.32
C ASN A 268 -13.27 -24.70 14.54
N PHE A 269 -12.71 -25.81 14.05
CA PHE A 269 -11.30 -26.16 14.26
C PHE A 269 -10.31 -25.07 13.82
N HIS A 270 -10.47 -24.53 12.61
CA HIS A 270 -9.61 -23.45 12.09
C HIS A 270 -9.71 -22.17 12.91
N GLN A 271 -10.93 -21.81 13.32
CA GLN A 271 -11.18 -20.60 14.09
C GLN A 271 -10.62 -20.70 15.52
N ARG A 272 -10.51 -21.92 16.09
CA ARG A 272 -9.79 -22.16 17.35
C ARG A 272 -8.30 -21.89 17.23
N MET A 273 -7.67 -22.29 16.12
CA MET A 273 -6.25 -22.00 15.90
C MET A 273 -5.99 -20.50 15.79
N VAL A 274 -6.86 -19.76 15.08
CA VAL A 274 -6.78 -18.29 15.02
C VAL A 274 -7.01 -17.67 16.41
N LEU A 275 -7.94 -18.19 17.20
CA LEU A 275 -8.16 -17.73 18.57
C LEU A 275 -6.90 -17.89 19.44
N TYR A 276 -6.23 -19.04 19.38
CA TYR A 276 -5.00 -19.25 20.14
C TYR A 276 -3.86 -18.37 19.66
N LEU A 277 -3.74 -18.14 18.35
CA LEU A 277 -2.80 -17.17 17.80
C LEU A 277 -3.03 -15.75 18.36
N VAL A 278 -4.28 -15.30 18.44
CA VAL A 278 -4.63 -13.99 19.02
C VAL A 278 -4.29 -13.91 20.50
N ILE A 279 -4.53 -14.98 21.27
CA ILE A 279 -4.17 -15.06 22.69
C ILE A 279 -2.64 -14.98 22.86
N SER A 280 -1.88 -15.73 22.05
CA SER A 280 -0.42 -15.69 22.04
C SER A 280 0.12 -14.29 21.76
N GLN A 281 -0.44 -13.59 20.76
CA GLN A 281 -0.05 -12.21 20.44
C GLN A 281 -0.37 -11.25 21.59
N LEU A 282 -1.53 -11.41 22.24
CA LEU A 282 -1.91 -10.60 23.39
C LEU A 282 -0.94 -10.79 24.57
N VAL A 283 -0.54 -12.03 24.85
CA VAL A 283 0.45 -12.35 25.89
C VAL A 283 1.79 -11.68 25.60
N GLY A 284 2.29 -11.76 24.35
CA GLY A 284 3.53 -11.09 23.95
C GLY A 284 3.45 -9.57 24.08
N CYS A 285 2.36 -8.93 23.61
CA CYS A 285 2.18 -7.48 23.71
C CYS A 285 2.09 -7.00 25.17
N VAL A 286 1.43 -7.76 26.05
CA VAL A 286 1.41 -7.46 27.50
C VAL A 286 2.83 -7.58 28.09
N GLY A 287 3.62 -8.56 27.64
CA GLY A 287 5.04 -8.67 27.97
C GLY A 287 5.80 -7.38 27.65
N PHE A 288 5.71 -6.89 26.41
CA PHE A 288 6.37 -5.65 25.99
C PHE A 288 5.96 -4.41 26.79
N LEU A 289 4.67 -4.30 27.13
CA LEU A 289 4.17 -3.21 27.97
C LEU A 289 4.73 -3.28 29.40
N LEU A 290 4.83 -4.49 29.98
CA LEU A 290 5.45 -4.70 31.30
C LEU A 290 6.94 -4.39 31.30
N GLY A 291 7.65 -4.62 30.18
CA GLY A 291 9.07 -4.31 30.02
C GLY A 291 9.42 -2.84 30.20
N HIS A 292 8.45 -1.93 30.04
CA HIS A 292 8.64 -0.49 30.23
C HIS A 292 8.57 -0.06 31.71
N ILE A 293 8.18 -0.96 32.62
CA ILE A 293 8.11 -0.67 34.06
C ILE A 293 9.47 -1.01 34.69
N PRO A 294 10.18 -0.05 35.32
CA PRO A 294 11.53 -0.24 35.83
C PRO A 294 11.55 -0.95 37.20
N LEU A 295 10.91 -2.13 37.31
CA LEU A 295 10.87 -2.95 38.52
C LEU A 295 11.59 -4.29 38.29
N THR A 296 12.54 -4.62 39.16
CA THR A 296 13.36 -5.85 39.10
C THR A 296 12.55 -7.17 39.03
N PRO A 297 11.46 -7.39 39.79
CA PRO A 297 10.65 -8.62 39.62
C PRO A 297 9.83 -8.63 38.33
N VAL A 298 9.52 -7.45 37.79
CA VAL A 298 8.81 -7.31 36.50
C VAL A 298 9.75 -7.62 35.34
N HIS A 299 11.07 -7.56 35.53
CA HIS A 299 12.02 -7.91 34.49
C HIS A 299 11.95 -9.39 34.07
N TYR A 300 11.86 -10.32 35.02
CA TYR A 300 11.70 -11.73 34.67
C TYR A 300 10.33 -12.03 34.08
N ALA A 301 9.29 -11.36 34.57
CA ALA A 301 7.92 -11.55 34.09
C ALA A 301 7.75 -11.07 32.64
N HIS A 302 8.27 -9.90 32.26
CA HIS A 302 8.20 -9.45 30.86
C HIS A 302 8.91 -10.44 29.94
N PHE A 303 10.12 -10.87 30.29
CA PHE A 303 10.94 -11.72 29.43
C PHE A 303 10.26 -13.07 29.16
N ILE A 304 9.63 -13.65 30.18
CA ILE A 304 8.88 -14.90 30.06
C ILE A 304 7.66 -14.68 29.16
N LEU A 305 6.86 -13.64 29.41
CA LEU A 305 5.63 -13.37 28.64
C LEU A 305 5.92 -13.06 27.17
N GLU A 306 6.95 -12.27 26.90
CA GLU A 306 7.44 -11.96 25.56
C GLU A 306 7.87 -13.24 24.83
N THR A 307 8.78 -14.02 25.42
CA THR A 307 9.31 -15.24 24.81
C THR A 307 8.21 -16.28 24.56
N VAL A 308 7.31 -16.48 25.53
CA VAL A 308 6.19 -17.41 25.40
C VAL A 308 5.20 -16.93 24.35
N GLY A 309 4.86 -15.63 24.36
CA GLY A 309 3.98 -15.02 23.38
C GLY A 309 4.50 -15.21 21.95
N ASP A 310 5.76 -14.87 21.71
CA ASP A 310 6.41 -14.97 20.41
C ASP A 310 6.54 -16.40 19.90
N LEU A 311 7.06 -17.32 20.75
CA LEU A 311 7.23 -18.72 20.36
C LEU A 311 5.88 -19.40 20.11
N SER A 312 4.89 -19.12 20.95
CA SER A 312 3.54 -19.69 20.78
C SER A 312 2.84 -19.12 19.54
N ALA A 313 2.99 -17.82 19.25
CA ALA A 313 2.46 -17.22 18.03
C ALA A 313 3.05 -17.90 16.79
N ARG A 314 4.37 -18.07 16.74
CA ARG A 314 5.06 -18.80 15.63
C ARG A 314 4.55 -20.23 15.49
N LEU A 315 4.40 -20.95 16.60
CA LEU A 315 3.87 -22.31 16.59
C LEU A 315 2.44 -22.37 16.03
N TRP A 316 1.54 -21.49 16.52
CA TRP A 316 0.15 -21.44 16.04
C TRP A 316 0.04 -21.01 14.58
N THR A 317 0.90 -20.11 14.09
CA THR A 317 0.94 -19.78 12.66
C THR A 317 1.32 -20.98 11.79
N CYS A 318 2.31 -21.77 12.22
CA CYS A 318 2.70 -23.00 11.53
C CYS A 318 1.57 -24.03 11.52
N LEU A 319 0.92 -24.25 12.67
CA LEU A 319 -0.21 -25.16 12.80
C LEU A 319 -1.44 -24.71 11.98
N LEU A 320 -1.69 -23.41 11.89
CA LEU A 320 -2.76 -22.87 11.07
C LEU A 320 -2.45 -23.09 9.57
N ALA A 321 -1.21 -22.88 9.15
CA ALA A 321 -0.79 -23.11 7.77
C ALA A 321 -0.92 -24.60 7.38
N THR A 322 -0.51 -25.52 8.25
CA THR A 322 -0.67 -26.97 8.01
C THR A 322 -2.13 -27.39 8.03
N ALA A 323 -2.94 -26.85 8.93
CA ALA A 323 -4.38 -27.11 8.96
C ALA A 323 -5.09 -26.64 7.69
N LEU A 324 -4.72 -25.48 7.15
CA LEU A 324 -5.26 -24.97 5.89
C LEU A 324 -4.85 -25.86 4.70
N LEU A 325 -3.59 -26.31 4.65
CA LEU A 325 -3.11 -27.20 3.59
C LEU A 325 -3.79 -28.57 3.61
N LEU A 326 -4.18 -29.06 4.78
CA LEU A 326 -4.87 -30.36 4.93
C LEU A 326 -6.38 -30.29 4.64
N VAL A 327 -6.93 -29.10 4.51
CA VAL A 327 -8.36 -28.88 4.21
C VAL A 327 -8.62 -28.59 2.73
N GLU A 328 -7.58 -28.28 1.96
CA GLU A 328 -7.58 -28.41 0.50
C GLU A 328 -7.45 -29.87 0.06
#